data_AF-A0A7U9CTD6-F1
#
_entry.id   AF-A0A7U9CTD6-F1
#
_cell.length_a   1.000
_cell.length_b   1.000
_cell.length_c   1.000
_cell.angle_alpha   90.00
_cell.angle_beta   90.00
_cell.angle_gamma   90.00
#
_symmetry.space_group_name_H-M   'P 1'
#
loop_
_entity.id
_entity.type
_entity.pdbx_description
1 polymer ?
#
loop_
_entity_poly.entity_id
_entity_poly.type
_entity_poly.pdbx_seq_one_letter_code
_entity_poly.pdbx_strand_id
1 'polypeptide(L)' 'MNEVEAKATEWSLIRQSHRTSDIVFFSISLILGALFGYLIAIRINWAVGLPFAMFCIAIMYFMWRSPEAPTKVA' A
#
# COMPACT_ATOMS: atom_id res chain seq x y z
N MET A 1 -31.43 1.65 21.71
CA MET A 1 -30.22 1.74 20.88
C MET A 1 -30.30 0.56 19.92
N ASN A 2 -30.64 0.84 18.66
CA ASN A 2 -31.03 -0.19 17.71
C ASN A 2 -29.76 -0.86 17.15
N GLU A 3 -29.79 -2.18 16.91
CA GLU A 3 -28.64 -2.96 16.40
C GLU A 3 -28.03 -2.37 15.10
N VAL A 4 -28.84 -1.63 14.34
CA VAL A 4 -28.44 -0.93 13.12
C VAL A 4 -27.45 0.21 13.40
N GLU A 5 -27.64 0.95 14.49
CA GLU A 5 -26.74 2.04 14.88
C GLU A 5 -25.40 1.48 15.37
N ALA A 6 -25.42 0.40 16.15
CA ALA A 6 -24.19 -0.24 16.64
C ALA A 6 -23.30 -0.75 15.49
N LYS A 7 -23.90 -1.37 14.46
CA LYS A 7 -23.16 -1.77 13.26
C LYS A 7 -22.61 -0.55 12.50
N ALA A 8 -23.41 0.50 12.31
CA ALA A 8 -22.96 1.68 11.57
C ALA A 8 -21.70 2.33 12.19
N THR A 9 -21.61 2.38 13.52
CA THR A 9 -20.43 2.89 14.23
C THR A 9 -19.21 1.99 14.04
N GLU A 10 -19.40 0.67 14.09
CA GLU A 10 -18.34 -0.33 13.86
C GLU A 10 -17.76 -0.23 12.44
N TRP A 11 -18.60 -0.12 11.42
CA TRP A 11 -18.17 0.08 10.03
C TRP A 11 -17.46 1.43 9.80
N SER A 12 -17.82 2.48 10.57
CA SER A 12 -17.15 3.79 10.48
C SER A 12 -15.74 3.79 11.10
N LEU A 13 -15.57 3.07 12.22
CA LEU A 13 -14.27 2.84 12.87
C LEU A 13 -13.33 2.02 11.98
N ILE A 14 -13.87 1.02 11.27
CA ILE A 14 -13.12 0.21 10.30
C ILE A 14 -12.71 1.06 9.08
N ARG A 15 -13.52 2.04 8.64
CA ARG A 15 -13.18 2.91 7.50
C ARG A 15 -12.11 3.97 7.80
N GLN A 16 -12.07 4.55 9.00
CA GLN A 16 -11.00 5.51 9.34
C GLN A 16 -9.62 4.85 9.48
N SER A 17 -9.59 3.58 9.91
CA SER A 17 -8.36 2.78 9.97
C SER A 17 -7.66 2.68 8.61
N HIS A 18 -8.43 2.69 7.51
CA HIS A 18 -7.90 2.52 6.16
C HIS A 18 -6.92 3.64 5.74
N ARG A 19 -7.12 4.88 6.21
CA ARG A 19 -6.26 6.02 5.86
C ARG A 19 -4.90 5.98 6.57
N THR A 20 -4.90 5.60 7.85
CA THR A 20 -3.67 5.47 8.64
C THR A 20 -2.87 4.25 8.18
N SER A 21 -3.55 3.14 7.89
CA SER A 21 -2.92 1.97 7.27
C SER A 21 -2.29 2.33 5.92
N ASP A 22 -3.00 3.03 5.04
CA ASP A 22 -2.47 3.45 3.72
C ASP A 22 -1.15 4.23 3.84
N ILE A 23 -1.05 5.16 4.80
CA ILE A 23 0.17 5.95 5.02
C ILE A 23 1.32 5.07 5.52
N VAL A 24 1.05 4.14 6.44
CA VAL A 24 2.06 3.20 6.94
C VAL A 24 2.57 2.30 5.81
N PHE A 25 1.69 1.76 4.98
CA PHE A 25 2.08 0.93 3.85
C PHE A 25 2.82 1.69 2.77
N PHE A 26 2.43 2.94 2.51
CA PHE A 26 3.18 3.82 1.63
C PHE A 26 4.59 4.07 2.17
N SER A 27 4.72 4.33 3.47
CA SER A 27 6.01 4.57 4.14
C SER A 27 6.93 3.34 4.06
N ILE A 28 6.38 2.14 4.30
CA ILE A 28 7.13 0.88 4.18
C ILE A 28 7.57 0.65 2.73
N SER A 29 6.67 0.89 1.76
CA SER A 29 6.97 0.76 0.34
C SER A 29 8.07 1.72 -0.10
N LEU A 30 8.06 2.96 0.41
CA LEU A 30 9.09 3.97 0.16
C LEU A 30 10.46 3.49 0.66
N ILE A 31 10.53 2.99 1.90
CA ILE A 31 11.78 2.50 2.51
C ILE A 31 12.34 1.33 1.71
N LEU A 32 11.51 0.33 1.41
CA LEU A 32 11.94 -0.87 0.69
C LEU A 32 12.36 -0.55 -0.76
N GLY A 33 11.56 0.22 -1.49
CA GLY A 33 11.90 0.60 -2.86
C GLY A 33 13.15 1.47 -2.93
N ALA A 34 13.35 2.40 -1.99
CA ALA A 34 14.59 3.18 -1.89
C ALA A 34 15.80 2.29 -1.58
N LEU A 35 15.68 1.32 -0.67
CA LEU A 35 16.73 0.36 -0.34
C LEU A 35 17.16 -0.45 -1.57
N PHE A 36 16.19 -1.02 -2.29
CA PHE A 36 16.48 -1.81 -3.49
C PHE A 36 17.06 -0.95 -4.62
N GLY A 37 16.49 0.24 -4.85
CA GLY A 37 16.99 1.18 -5.84
C GLY A 37 18.42 1.64 -5.56
N TYR A 38 18.74 1.92 -4.30
CA TYR A 38 20.09 2.30 -3.86
C TYR A 38 21.11 1.18 -4.07
N LEU A 39 20.76 -0.06 -3.72
CA LEU A 39 21.63 -1.22 -3.95
C LEU A 39 21.97 -1.39 -5.44
N ILE A 40 20.99 -1.19 -6.32
CA ILE A 40 21.20 -1.23 -7.78
C ILE A 40 22.01 -0.02 -8.25
N ALA A 41 21.74 1.17 -7.72
CA ALA A 41 22.45 2.38 -8.10
C ALA A 41 23.96 2.29 -7.82
N ILE A 42 24.34 1.73 -6.66
CA ILE A 42 25.76 1.50 -6.31
C ILE A 42 26.40 0.45 -7.21
N ARG A 43 25.68 -0.64 -7.52
CA ARG A 43 26.25 -1.79 -8.23
C ARG A 43 26.30 -1.63 -9.73
N ILE A 44 25.35 -0.89 -10.31
CA ILE A 44 25.16 -0.77 -11.76
C ILE A 44 25.33 0.69 -12.17
N ASN A 45 24.30 1.51 -11.91
CA ASN A 45 24.24 2.92 -12.27
C ASN A 45 23.02 3.58 -11.62
N TRP A 46 23.15 4.83 -11.18
CA TRP A 46 22.06 5.68 -10.73
C TRP A 46 20.93 5.84 -11.77
N ALA A 47 21.25 5.86 -13.06
CA ALA A 47 20.26 5.93 -14.13
C ALA A 47 19.32 4.71 -14.19
N VAL A 48 19.74 3.57 -13.63
CA VAL A 48 18.94 2.33 -13.57
C VAL A 48 18.33 2.14 -12.19
N GLY A 49 19.09 2.44 -11.12
CA GLY A 49 18.62 2.28 -9.75
C GLY A 49 17.44 3.17 -9.39
N LEU A 50 17.42 4.41 -9.88
CA LEU A 50 16.36 5.38 -9.57
C LEU A 50 15.00 5.02 -10.19
N PRO A 51 14.88 4.70 -11.49
CA PRO A 51 13.61 4.23 -12.05
C PRO A 51 13.17 2.88 -11.45
N PHE A 52 14.13 2.01 -11.09
CA PHE A 52 13.82 0.76 -10.40
C PHE A 52 13.25 0.99 -9.00
N ALA A 53 13.79 1.95 -8.24
CA ALA A 53 13.25 2.36 -6.94
C ALA A 53 11.78 2.76 -7.05
N MET A 54 11.47 3.64 -8.00
CA MET A 54 10.11 4.13 -8.26
C MET A 54 9.16 2.99 -8.65
N PHE A 55 9.64 2.06 -9.48
CA PHE A 55 8.89 0.87 -9.87
C PHE A 55 8.57 -0.05 -8.68
N CYS A 56 9.55 -0.33 -7.81
CA CYS A 56 9.32 -1.12 -6.60
C CYS A 56 8.32 -0.47 -5.65
N ILE A 57 8.44 0.85 -5.43
CA ILE A 57 7.49 1.61 -4.58
C ILE A 57 6.08 1.46 -5.14
N ALA A 58 5.91 1.66 -6.46
CA ALA A 58 4.62 1.57 -7.12
C ALA A 58 4.01 0.17 -6.98
N ILE A 59 4.78 -0.89 -7.29
CA ILE A 59 4.28 -2.27 -7.19
C ILE A 59 3.90 -2.62 -5.76
N MET A 60 4.75 -2.34 -4.78
CA MET A 60 4.46 -2.69 -3.38
C MET A 60 3.21 -1.98 -2.88
N TYR A 61 3.05 -0.71 -3.25
CA TYR A 61 1.87 0.06 -2.92
C TYR A 61 0.60 -0.46 -3.60
N PHE A 62 0.64 -0.75 -4.91
CA PHE A 62 -0.53 -1.26 -5.65
C PHE A 62 -0.90 -2.70 -5.30
N MET A 63 0.10 -3.57 -5.09
CA MET A 63 -0.12 -4.95 -4.68
C MET A 63 -0.80 -5.03 -3.31
N TRP A 64 -0.46 -4.10 -2.42
CA TRP A 64 -1.14 -3.97 -1.13
C TRP A 64 -2.56 -3.42 -1.26
N ARG A 65 -2.77 -2.45 -2.16
CA ARG A 65 -4.06 -1.79 -2.35
C ARG A 65 -5.07 -2.60 -3.17
N SER A 66 -4.65 -3.71 -3.78
CA SER A 66 -5.52 -4.64 -4.52
C SER A 66 -6.03 -5.77 -3.64
N PRO A 67 -7.25 -5.64 -3.11
CA PRO A 67 -8.12 -6.79 -2.95
C PRO A 67 -9.48 -6.49 -3.57
N GLU A 68 -9.59 -6.48 -4.90
CA GLU A 68 -10.87 -6.83 -5.51
C GLU A 68 -11.02 -8.33 -5.36
N ALA A 69 -11.62 -8.74 -4.24
CA ALA A 69 -12.19 -10.08 -4.13
C ALA A 69 -13.12 -10.25 -5.34
N PRO A 70 -13.02 -11.37 -6.09
CA PRO A 70 -13.93 -11.60 -7.21
C PRO A 70 -15.34 -11.45 -6.66
N THR A 71 -16.06 -10.44 -7.15
CA THR A 71 -17.50 -10.33 -6.97
C THR A 71 -18.05 -11.70 -7.35
N LYS A 72 -18.58 -12.44 -6.37
CA LYS A 72 -19.31 -13.67 -6.66
C LYS A 72 -20.42 -13.26 -7.63
N VAL A 73 -20.22 -13.57 -8.91
CA VAL A 73 -21.25 -13.44 -9.92
C VAL A 73 -22.34 -14.41 -9.48
N ALA A 74 -23.50 -13.84 -9.19
CA ALA A 74 -24.69 -14.54 -8.72
C ALA A 74 -25.13 -15.65 -9.68
#